data_AF-A0A1Z8VXK7-F1
#
_entry.id   AF-A0A1Z8VXK7-F1
#
_cell.length_a   1.000
_cell.length_b   1.000
_cell.length_c   1.000
_cell.angle_alpha   90.00
_cell.angle_beta   90.00
_cell.angle_gamma   90.00
#
_symmetry.space_group_name_H-M   'P 1'
#
loop_
_entity.id
_entity.type
_entity.pdbx_description
1 polymer ?
#
loop_
_entity_poly.entity_id
_entity_poly.type
_entity_poly.pdbx_seq_one_letter_code
_entity_poly.pdbx_strand_id
1 'polypeptide(L)'
;MANQDAAFGMRPVGRIGGMPFTGGQSRYRIAADYGTSIFQGDMVMQVTGGGVEVHADGGTVPIVGVFNGCSYTDPTTKEQKFSNFYPASTNASDIIAFIIDDPMVIFEVQCNAAFPVADLLGNFDIVYTSAGSTTTGISGAELNVSDGNTTATLPLKAIDISQDPENSDVSSDATNVHVVIQNHIFGQKSAGLA
;
A
#
# COMPACT_ATOMS: atom_id res chain seq x y z
N MET A 1 11.51 -9.64 -22.21
CA MET A 1 10.30 -9.04 -22.83
C MET A 1 10.14 -7.70 -22.14
N ALA A 2 9.69 -6.65 -22.82
CA ALA A 2 9.45 -5.38 -22.12
C ALA A 2 8.35 -5.57 -21.07
N ASN A 3 8.49 -4.92 -19.92
CA ASN A 3 7.53 -5.04 -18.83
C ASN A 3 6.17 -4.45 -19.21
N GLN A 4 5.09 -4.95 -18.63
CA GLN A 4 3.75 -4.39 -18.81
C GLN A 4 3.46 -3.31 -17.78
N ASP A 5 3.20 -2.08 -18.22
CA ASP A 5 2.75 -0.99 -17.35
C ASP A 5 1.26 -1.19 -16.99
N ALA A 6 1.02 -1.52 -15.73
CA ALA A 6 -0.29 -1.90 -15.19
C ALA A 6 -0.29 -1.75 -13.67
N ALA A 7 -0.14 -0.53 -13.16
CA ALA A 7 -0.06 -0.27 -11.72
C ALA A 7 -1.24 -0.89 -10.94
N PHE A 8 -0.93 -1.49 -9.80
CA PHE A 8 -1.90 -2.20 -8.97
C PHE A 8 -1.77 -1.92 -7.46
N GLY A 9 -0.92 -0.96 -7.07
CA GLY A 9 -0.58 -0.70 -5.68
C GLY A 9 0.09 -1.89 -5.00
N MET A 10 -0.10 -1.98 -3.69
CA MET A 10 0.57 -2.96 -2.84
C MET A 10 -0.21 -4.28 -2.79
N ARG A 11 0.28 -5.31 -3.48
CA ARG A 11 -0.35 -6.64 -3.51
C ARG A 11 0.35 -7.61 -2.55
N PRO A 12 -0.31 -8.18 -1.52
CA PRO A 12 0.36 -9.09 -0.60
C PRO A 12 0.74 -10.41 -1.29
N VAL A 13 2.00 -10.83 -1.16
CA VAL A 13 2.53 -12.07 -1.79
C VAL A 13 3.09 -13.08 -0.80
N GLY A 14 3.41 -12.65 0.42
CA GLY A 14 3.98 -13.54 1.43
C GLY A 14 4.24 -12.83 2.74
N ARG A 15 5.02 -13.46 3.62
CA ARG A 15 5.54 -12.82 4.83
C ARG A 15 7.03 -13.14 4.99
N ILE A 16 7.74 -12.24 5.66
CA ILE A 16 9.12 -12.45 6.09
C ILE A 16 9.20 -13.75 6.91
N GLY A 17 10.24 -14.55 6.62
CA GLY A 17 10.41 -15.89 7.17
C GLY A 17 9.87 -17.02 6.30
N GLY A 18 9.33 -16.72 5.12
CA GLY A 18 8.98 -17.72 4.08
C GLY A 18 7.60 -18.35 4.24
N MET A 19 6.78 -17.85 5.16
CA MET A 19 5.39 -18.30 5.29
C MET A 19 4.50 -17.61 4.24
N PRO A 20 3.52 -18.32 3.64
CA PRO A 20 2.57 -17.69 2.74
C PRO A 20 1.71 -16.68 3.50
N PHE A 21 1.23 -15.66 2.78
CA PHE A 21 0.20 -14.78 3.33
C PHE A 21 -1.15 -15.51 3.33
N THR A 22 -1.82 -15.56 4.47
CA THR A 22 -3.07 -16.31 4.65
C THR A 22 -4.33 -15.44 4.67
N GLY A 23 -4.26 -14.22 4.14
CA GLY A 23 -5.41 -13.30 4.10
C GLY A 23 -5.73 -12.62 5.44
N GLY A 24 -4.76 -12.51 6.35
CA GLY A 24 -4.93 -11.83 7.63
C GLY A 24 -5.15 -10.32 7.44
N GLN A 25 -6.23 -9.79 8.01
CA GLN A 25 -6.57 -8.37 7.98
C GLN A 25 -7.35 -7.97 9.23
N SER A 26 -7.25 -6.71 9.63
CA SER A 26 -7.87 -6.15 10.82
C SER A 26 -8.87 -5.04 10.45
N ARG A 27 -9.78 -4.74 11.38
CA ARG A 27 -10.84 -3.74 11.19
C ARG A 27 -10.42 -2.39 11.74
N TYR A 28 -10.55 -1.35 10.92
CA TYR A 28 -10.26 0.04 11.27
C TYR A 28 -11.41 0.95 10.89
N ARG A 29 -11.46 2.13 11.52
CA ARG A 29 -12.36 3.21 11.11
C ARG A 29 -11.64 4.11 10.12
N ILE A 30 -12.32 4.50 9.06
CA ILE A 30 -11.87 5.61 8.21
C ILE A 30 -12.15 6.91 8.97
N ALA A 31 -11.30 7.92 8.81
CA ALA A 31 -11.53 9.23 9.40
C ALA A 31 -12.92 9.79 9.02
N ALA A 32 -13.56 10.48 9.95
CA ALA A 32 -14.86 11.08 9.71
C ALA A 32 -14.77 12.13 8.60
N ASP A 33 -15.77 12.18 7.72
CA ASP A 33 -15.84 13.14 6.61
C ASP A 33 -14.63 13.09 5.65
N TYR A 34 -13.95 11.94 5.55
CA TYR A 34 -12.76 11.81 4.71
C TYR A 34 -13.08 11.99 3.22
N GLY A 35 -12.48 13.02 2.63
CA GLY A 35 -12.81 13.54 1.31
C GLY A 35 -12.09 12.88 0.13
N THR A 36 -11.23 11.89 0.38
CA THR A 36 -10.43 11.23 -0.66
C THR A 36 -10.79 9.75 -0.75
N SER A 37 -10.86 9.20 -1.96
CA SER A 37 -11.10 7.77 -2.15
C SER A 37 -9.87 6.96 -1.71
N ILE A 38 -10.09 5.76 -1.17
CA ILE A 38 -9.01 4.82 -0.82
C ILE A 38 -9.26 3.54 -1.59
N PHE A 39 -8.28 3.09 -2.39
CA PHE A 39 -8.39 1.92 -3.25
C PHE A 39 -7.64 0.73 -2.66
N GLN A 40 -8.01 -0.48 -3.09
CA GLN A 40 -7.29 -1.69 -2.72
C GLN A 40 -5.83 -1.59 -3.17
N GLY A 41 -4.91 -1.84 -2.25
CA GLY A 41 -3.47 -1.68 -2.48
C GLY A 41 -2.90 -0.31 -2.08
N ASP A 42 -3.74 0.66 -1.69
CA ASP A 42 -3.24 1.91 -1.12
C ASP A 42 -2.67 1.68 0.28
N MET A 43 -1.54 2.32 0.56
CA MET A 43 -1.05 2.44 1.93
C MET A 43 -1.93 3.41 2.72
N VAL A 44 -2.14 3.11 3.99
CA VAL A 44 -2.97 3.93 4.89
C VAL A 44 -2.20 4.32 6.13
N MET A 45 -2.39 5.56 6.55
CA MET A 45 -1.74 6.15 7.72
C MET A 45 -2.77 6.45 8.80
N GLN A 46 -2.29 6.50 10.04
CA GLN A 46 -3.10 6.97 11.17
C GLN A 46 -3.30 8.48 11.10
N VAL A 47 -4.41 8.98 11.63
CA VAL A 47 -4.65 10.42 11.76
C VAL A 47 -5.03 10.83 13.17
N THR A 48 -4.82 12.12 13.46
CA THR A 48 -5.24 12.72 14.72
C THR A 48 -6.77 12.64 14.83
N GLY A 49 -7.27 12.29 16.02
CA GLY A 49 -8.71 12.04 16.23
C GLY A 49 -9.14 10.58 16.10
N GLY A 50 -8.22 9.71 15.65
CA GLY A 50 -8.44 8.27 15.55
C GLY A 50 -9.10 7.86 14.24
N GLY A 51 -8.52 6.86 13.59
CA GLY A 51 -8.94 6.38 12.26
C GLY A 51 -7.77 6.32 11.29
N VAL A 52 -8.07 5.99 10.04
CA VAL A 52 -7.10 5.92 8.95
C VAL A 52 -7.52 6.80 7.77
N GLU A 53 -6.51 7.28 7.05
CA GLU A 53 -6.61 7.98 5.78
C GLU A 53 -5.61 7.39 4.79
N VAL A 54 -5.76 7.68 3.50
CA VAL A 54 -4.75 7.29 2.49
C VAL A 54 -3.42 7.94 2.86
N HIS A 55 -2.33 7.20 2.74
CA HIS A 55 -1.00 7.80 2.80
C HIS A 55 -0.74 8.53 1.48
N ALA A 56 -0.53 9.84 1.56
CA ALA A 56 -0.17 10.63 0.40
C ALA A 56 1.28 10.37 -0.03
N ASP A 57 1.55 10.57 -1.32
CA ASP A 57 2.92 10.73 -1.85
C ASP A 57 3.68 11.80 -1.05
N GLY A 58 4.91 11.50 -0.63
CA GLY A 58 5.74 12.34 0.23
C GLY A 58 5.28 12.34 1.70
N GLY A 59 4.37 11.45 2.07
CA GLY A 59 3.82 11.34 3.42
C GLY A 59 4.89 10.90 4.43
N THR A 60 4.89 11.52 5.61
CA THR A 60 5.87 11.21 6.67
C THR A 60 5.27 10.46 7.85
N VAL A 61 3.95 10.37 7.92
CA VAL A 61 3.26 9.69 9.02
C VAL A 61 3.44 8.18 8.88
N PRO A 62 3.80 7.46 9.95
CA PRO A 62 3.94 6.01 9.95
C PRO A 62 2.71 5.29 9.38
N ILE A 63 2.99 4.30 8.53
CA ILE A 63 1.98 3.49 7.86
C ILE A 63 1.35 2.50 8.84
N VAL A 64 0.02 2.39 8.80
CA VAL A 64 -0.75 1.40 9.57
C VAL A 64 -0.82 0.07 8.84
N GLY A 65 -0.85 0.10 7.50
CA GLY A 65 -0.88 -1.09 6.66
C GLY A 65 -1.30 -0.76 5.23
N VAL A 66 -1.87 -1.76 4.55
CA VAL A 66 -2.43 -1.63 3.19
C VAL A 66 -3.93 -1.86 3.20
N PHE A 67 -4.69 -0.98 2.54
CA PHE A 67 -6.13 -1.08 2.42
C PHE A 67 -6.53 -2.26 1.51
N ASN A 68 -7.45 -3.10 1.99
CA ASN A 68 -7.94 -4.28 1.29
C ASN A 68 -9.47 -4.27 1.09
N GLY A 69 -10.09 -3.09 1.17
CA GLY A 69 -11.52 -2.88 0.98
C GLY A 69 -12.23 -2.36 2.24
N CYS A 70 -13.51 -2.06 2.09
CA CYS A 70 -14.37 -1.62 3.18
C CYS A 70 -15.78 -2.22 3.08
N SER A 71 -16.49 -2.23 4.21
CA SER A 71 -17.91 -2.52 4.28
C SER A 71 -18.67 -1.38 4.94
N TYR A 72 -19.84 -1.03 4.39
CA TYR A 72 -20.70 0.02 4.93
C TYR A 72 -22.13 -0.14 4.43
N THR A 73 -23.09 0.50 5.09
CA THR A 73 -24.47 0.62 4.58
C THR A 73 -24.53 1.78 3.58
N ASP A 74 -24.86 1.49 2.32
CA ASP A 74 -24.93 2.53 1.29
C ASP A 74 -26.05 3.54 1.64
N PRO A 75 -25.73 4.85 1.74
CA PRO A 75 -26.70 5.85 2.18
C PRO A 75 -27.84 6.04 1.17
N THR A 76 -27.67 5.63 -0.08
CA THR A 76 -28.66 5.74 -1.15
C THR A 76 -29.54 4.51 -1.21
N THR A 77 -28.94 3.32 -1.34
CA THR A 77 -29.70 2.07 -1.53
C THR A 77 -30.17 1.44 -0.21
N LYS A 78 -29.56 1.83 0.92
CA LYS A 78 -29.79 1.26 2.27
C LYS A 78 -29.38 -0.22 2.40
N GLU A 79 -28.58 -0.72 1.46
CA GLU A 79 -28.07 -2.08 1.49
C GLU A 79 -26.65 -2.14 2.05
N GLN A 80 -26.30 -3.26 2.68
CA GLN A 80 -24.94 -3.54 3.10
C GLN A 80 -24.07 -3.79 1.86
N LYS A 81 -23.03 -2.97 1.69
CA LYS A 81 -22.09 -3.07 0.57
C LYS A 81 -20.71 -3.49 1.07
N PHE A 82 -20.09 -4.40 0.33
CA PHE A 82 -18.65 -4.64 0.37
C PHE A 82 -18.04 -4.05 -0.88
N SER A 83 -16.97 -3.27 -0.72
CA SER A 83 -16.33 -2.55 -1.81
C SER A 83 -14.83 -2.68 -1.70
N ASN A 84 -14.16 -2.86 -2.84
CA ASN A 84 -12.69 -2.87 -2.91
C ASN A 84 -12.10 -1.47 -2.72
N PHE A 85 -12.91 -0.41 -2.82
CA PHE A 85 -12.50 0.95 -2.56
C PHE A 85 -13.52 1.69 -1.68
N TYR A 86 -13.03 2.64 -0.89
CA TYR A 86 -13.83 3.65 -0.22
C TYR A 86 -14.12 4.80 -1.19
N PRO A 87 -15.39 5.09 -1.52
CA PRO A 87 -15.73 6.31 -2.25
C PRO A 87 -15.56 7.53 -1.35
N ALA A 88 -14.87 8.57 -1.84
CA ALA A 88 -14.74 9.85 -1.16
C ALA A 88 -16.06 10.36 -0.57
N SER A 89 -16.00 10.93 0.63
CA SER A 89 -17.14 11.55 1.32
C SER A 89 -18.36 10.64 1.51
N THR A 90 -18.16 9.34 1.68
CA THR A 90 -19.28 8.42 1.95
C THR A 90 -19.87 8.71 3.33
N ASN A 91 -21.12 9.18 3.37
CA ASN A 91 -21.83 9.48 4.61
C ASN A 91 -22.48 8.21 5.19
N ALA A 92 -21.65 7.36 5.81
CA ALA A 92 -22.10 6.18 6.53
C ALA A 92 -21.33 6.06 7.86
N SER A 93 -22.06 5.94 8.96
CA SER A 93 -21.44 5.87 10.31
C SER A 93 -20.89 4.49 10.67
N ASP A 94 -21.28 3.47 9.91
CA ASP A 94 -20.92 2.05 10.10
C ASP A 94 -19.78 1.60 9.17
N ILE A 95 -19.06 2.53 8.54
CA ILE A 95 -17.93 2.21 7.66
C ILE A 95 -16.83 1.51 8.46
N ILE A 96 -16.45 0.33 7.98
CA ILE A 96 -15.31 -0.43 8.47
C ILE A 96 -14.35 -0.68 7.30
N ALA A 97 -13.11 -0.24 7.45
CA ALA A 97 -12.00 -0.58 6.56
C ALA A 97 -11.36 -1.90 7.00
N PHE A 98 -10.98 -2.71 6.02
CA PHE A 98 -10.15 -3.89 6.21
C PHE A 98 -8.72 -3.56 5.77
N ILE A 99 -7.78 -3.71 6.69
CA ILE A 99 -6.38 -3.32 6.47
C ILE A 99 -5.48 -4.51 6.79
N ILE A 100 -4.52 -4.76 5.90
CA ILE A 100 -3.43 -5.70 6.12
C ILE A 100 -2.38 -4.95 6.93
N ASP A 101 -2.35 -5.20 8.24
CA ASP A 101 -1.61 -4.43 9.24
C ASP A 101 -0.45 -5.19 9.89
N ASP A 102 -0.11 -6.37 9.36
CA ASP A 102 1.05 -7.12 9.83
C ASP A 102 2.34 -6.55 9.21
N PRO A 103 3.27 -6.02 10.04
CA PRO A 103 4.50 -5.39 9.54
C PRO A 103 5.44 -6.35 8.81
N MET A 104 5.24 -7.67 8.94
CA MET A 104 6.07 -8.69 8.30
C MET A 104 5.52 -9.16 6.94
N VAL A 105 4.41 -8.61 6.44
CA VAL A 105 3.89 -8.94 5.11
C VAL A 105 4.80 -8.37 4.03
N ILE A 106 5.06 -9.20 3.01
CA ILE A 106 5.73 -8.81 1.78
C ILE A 106 4.65 -8.45 0.77
N PHE A 107 4.79 -7.27 0.18
CA PHE A 107 3.94 -6.79 -0.89
C PHE A 107 4.73 -6.75 -2.19
N GLU A 108 4.09 -7.07 -3.29
CA GLU A 108 4.57 -6.76 -4.63
C GLU A 108 3.98 -5.41 -5.05
N VAL A 109 4.79 -4.60 -5.72
CA VAL A 109 4.41 -3.30 -6.28
C VAL A 109 5.17 -3.08 -7.58
N GLN A 110 4.55 -2.37 -8.52
CA GLN A 110 5.20 -1.94 -9.75
C GLN A 110 6.01 -0.66 -9.52
N CYS A 111 7.18 -0.55 -10.15
CA CYS A 111 7.99 0.66 -10.14
C CYS A 111 7.63 1.59 -11.30
N ASN A 112 7.66 2.91 -11.08
CA ASN A 112 7.42 3.92 -12.11
C ASN A 112 8.56 4.03 -13.17
N ALA A 113 9.64 3.26 -13.00
CA ALA A 113 10.84 3.25 -13.82
C ALA A 113 11.58 1.90 -13.69
N ALA A 114 12.69 1.75 -14.42
CA ALA A 114 13.56 0.59 -14.29
C ALA A 114 14.16 0.50 -12.87
N PHE A 115 14.14 -0.68 -12.26
CA PHE A 115 14.66 -0.91 -10.91
C PHE A 115 15.96 -1.73 -10.94
N PRO A 116 17.14 -1.12 -10.77
CA PRO A 116 18.40 -1.85 -10.80
C PRO A 116 18.59 -2.68 -9.51
N VAL A 117 19.22 -3.85 -9.64
CA VAL A 117 19.54 -4.74 -8.49
C VAL A 117 20.34 -4.02 -7.39
N ALA A 118 21.13 -3.01 -7.76
CA ALA A 118 21.94 -2.23 -6.82
C ALA A 118 21.11 -1.40 -5.82
N ASP A 119 19.85 -1.13 -6.14
CA ASP A 119 18.93 -0.32 -5.33
C ASP A 119 18.14 -1.16 -4.31
N LEU A 120 18.30 -2.49 -4.34
CA LEU A 120 17.75 -3.39 -3.32
C LEU A 120 18.24 -3.01 -1.92
N LEU A 121 17.37 -3.22 -0.94
CA LEU A 121 17.51 -2.82 0.46
C LEU A 121 17.54 -1.29 0.69
N GLY A 122 17.40 -0.49 -0.38
CA GLY A 122 17.07 0.93 -0.30
C GLY A 122 15.64 1.15 0.22
N ASN A 123 15.38 2.38 0.68
CA ASN A 123 14.05 2.83 1.06
C ASN A 123 13.50 3.77 0.00
N PHE A 124 12.19 3.70 -0.25
CA PHE A 124 11.50 4.39 -1.34
C PHE A 124 10.14 4.88 -0.88
N ASP A 125 9.62 5.87 -1.59
CA ASP A 125 8.23 6.30 -1.46
C ASP A 125 7.36 5.72 -2.58
N ILE A 126 6.06 5.93 -2.48
CA ILE A 126 5.13 5.71 -3.57
C ILE A 126 4.95 6.98 -4.40
N VAL A 127 4.50 6.80 -5.63
CA VAL A 127 4.00 7.85 -6.51
C VAL A 127 2.73 7.36 -7.20
N TYR A 128 1.83 8.28 -7.54
CA TYR A 128 0.65 8.00 -8.34
C TYR A 128 0.85 8.52 -9.76
N THR A 129 1.37 7.69 -10.66
CA THR A 129 1.46 8.00 -12.11
C THR A 129 0.10 7.85 -12.80
N SER A 130 -0.78 7.02 -12.22
CA SER A 130 -2.15 6.80 -12.65
C SER A 130 -3.11 6.93 -11.47
N ALA A 131 -4.36 7.32 -11.76
CA ALA A 131 -5.40 7.36 -10.74
C ALA A 131 -5.90 5.94 -10.42
N GLY A 132 -6.32 5.71 -9.17
CA GLY A 132 -7.04 4.49 -8.81
C GLY A 132 -8.33 4.31 -9.62
N SER A 133 -8.65 3.06 -9.96
CA SER A 133 -9.81 2.74 -10.79
C SER A 133 -11.05 2.53 -9.94
N THR A 134 -12.10 3.32 -10.17
CA THR A 134 -13.40 3.12 -9.52
C THR A 134 -14.19 1.94 -10.09
N THR A 135 -13.74 1.37 -11.22
CA THR A 135 -14.34 0.18 -11.82
C THR A 135 -13.81 -1.11 -11.20
N THR A 136 -12.49 -1.21 -10.99
CA THR A 136 -11.87 -2.39 -10.38
C THR A 136 -11.69 -2.24 -8.87
N GLY A 137 -11.64 -1.01 -8.37
CA GLY A 137 -11.32 -0.66 -6.98
C GLY A 137 -9.83 -0.77 -6.65
N ILE A 138 -8.95 -0.87 -7.66
CA ILE A 138 -7.51 -1.08 -7.49
C ILE A 138 -6.77 0.27 -7.54
N SER A 139 -5.75 0.40 -6.68
CA SER A 139 -4.88 1.56 -6.60
C SER A 139 -3.97 1.69 -7.83
N GLY A 140 -3.69 2.94 -8.23
CA GLY A 140 -2.68 3.29 -9.22
C GLY A 140 -1.32 3.65 -8.61
N ALA A 141 -1.09 3.31 -7.33
CA ALA A 141 0.19 3.56 -6.67
C ALA A 141 1.29 2.67 -7.26
N GLU A 142 2.45 3.29 -7.45
CA GLU A 142 3.69 2.66 -7.88
C GLU A 142 4.82 3.05 -6.93
N LEU A 143 5.92 2.30 -6.92
CA LEU A 143 7.13 2.67 -6.21
C LEU A 143 7.90 3.73 -7.01
N ASN A 144 8.25 4.85 -6.39
CA ASN A 144 9.04 5.90 -7.02
C ASN A 144 10.54 5.57 -6.92
N VAL A 145 11.13 5.11 -8.02
CA VAL A 145 12.55 4.72 -8.04
C VAL A 145 13.47 5.93 -7.77
N SER A 146 13.07 7.12 -8.20
CA SER A 146 13.89 8.33 -8.06
C SER A 146 14.03 8.86 -6.63
N ASP A 147 13.17 8.41 -5.71
CA ASP A 147 13.23 8.77 -4.29
C ASP A 147 14.16 7.88 -3.47
N GLY A 148 14.83 6.90 -4.11
CA GLY A 148 15.70 5.94 -3.45
C GLY A 148 16.67 6.57 -2.45
N ASN A 149 16.57 6.16 -1.18
CA ASN A 149 17.39 6.67 -0.11
C ASN A 149 17.82 5.58 0.89
N THR A 150 18.97 5.78 1.51
CA THR A 150 19.51 4.92 2.56
C THR A 150 18.97 5.28 3.96
N THR A 151 18.37 6.46 4.14
CA THR A 151 17.74 6.85 5.41
C THR A 151 16.38 6.19 5.59
N ALA A 152 16.06 5.81 6.84
CA ALA A 152 14.80 5.16 7.21
C ALA A 152 13.59 6.13 7.28
N THR A 153 13.58 7.17 6.45
CA THR A 153 12.54 8.21 6.42
C THR A 153 11.40 7.87 5.45
N LEU A 154 11.65 6.98 4.50
CA LEU A 154 10.70 6.59 3.46
C LEU A 154 9.96 5.30 3.84
N PRO A 155 8.70 5.12 3.38
CA PRO A 155 7.82 4.09 3.90
C PRO A 155 8.17 2.67 3.46
N LEU A 156 8.69 2.48 2.25
CA LEU A 156 8.89 1.16 1.68
C LEU A 156 10.37 0.78 1.66
N LYS A 157 10.66 -0.49 1.93
CA LYS A 157 11.97 -1.09 1.69
C LYS A 157 11.85 -2.15 0.61
N ALA A 158 12.59 -2.00 -0.48
CA ALA A 158 12.69 -3.01 -1.52
C ALA A 158 13.58 -4.17 -1.06
N ILE A 159 13.06 -5.39 -1.06
CA ILE A 159 13.75 -6.57 -0.55
C ILE A 159 14.17 -7.55 -1.64
N ASP A 160 13.46 -7.55 -2.78
CA ASP A 160 13.75 -8.42 -3.91
C ASP A 160 13.09 -7.89 -5.19
N ILE A 161 13.50 -8.41 -6.34
CA ILE A 161 12.81 -8.21 -7.63
C ILE A 161 11.77 -9.32 -7.79
N SER A 162 10.61 -8.99 -8.36
CA SER A 162 9.57 -10.00 -8.64
C SER A 162 10.08 -11.06 -9.62
N GLN A 163 9.61 -12.29 -9.46
CA GLN A 163 9.89 -13.39 -10.39
C GLN A 163 8.85 -13.51 -11.51
N ASP A 164 7.95 -12.52 -11.61
CA ASP A 164 6.95 -12.45 -12.68
C ASP A 164 7.66 -12.30 -14.05
N PRO A 165 7.54 -13.27 -14.97
CA PRO A 165 8.22 -13.22 -16.27
C PRO A 165 7.73 -12.05 -17.15
N GLU A 166 6.54 -11.51 -16.88
CA GLU A 166 5.99 -10.36 -17.60
C GLU A 166 6.52 -9.00 -17.07
N ASN A 167 7.10 -8.95 -15.86
CA ASN A 167 7.48 -7.69 -15.19
C ASN A 167 8.79 -7.76 -14.37
N SER A 168 9.74 -8.61 -14.77
CA SER A 168 11.03 -8.82 -14.06
C SER A 168 12.26 -8.26 -14.78
N ASP A 169 12.09 -7.55 -15.91
CA ASP A 169 13.22 -6.94 -16.62
C ASP A 169 13.67 -5.65 -15.92
N VAL A 170 14.72 -5.77 -15.09
CA VAL A 170 15.35 -4.68 -14.33
C VAL A 170 15.93 -3.54 -15.17
N SER A 171 16.03 -3.72 -16.49
CA SER A 171 16.51 -2.70 -17.42
C SER A 171 15.39 -1.96 -18.13
N SER A 172 14.14 -2.36 -17.90
CA SER A 172 12.93 -1.76 -18.45
C SER A 172 12.11 -1.09 -17.34
N ASP A 173 11.41 -0.02 -17.69
CA ASP A 173 10.42 0.60 -16.81
C ASP A 173 9.33 -0.40 -16.38
N ALA A 174 8.53 -0.08 -15.36
CA ALA A 174 7.47 -0.97 -14.85
C ALA A 174 7.99 -2.31 -14.29
N THR A 175 9.22 -2.33 -13.74
CA THR A 175 9.74 -3.51 -13.03
C THR A 175 8.93 -3.75 -11.76
N ASN A 176 8.49 -4.98 -11.50
CA ASN A 176 7.84 -5.33 -10.25
C ASN A 176 8.88 -5.68 -9.19
N VAL A 177 8.67 -5.20 -7.97
CA VAL A 177 9.55 -5.44 -6.82
C VAL A 177 8.76 -5.92 -5.62
N HIS A 178 9.43 -6.70 -4.77
CA HIS A 178 8.92 -7.07 -3.46
C HIS A 178 9.40 -6.05 -2.43
N VAL A 179 8.46 -5.59 -1.60
CA VAL A 179 8.69 -4.56 -0.59
C VAL A 179 8.09 -4.97 0.75
N VAL A 180 8.65 -4.40 1.81
CA VAL A 180 8.03 -4.37 3.15
C VAL A 180 7.86 -2.93 3.59
N ILE A 181 6.89 -2.69 4.47
CA ILE A 181 6.69 -1.37 5.05
C ILE A 181 7.72 -1.17 6.17
N GLN A 182 8.69 -0.31 5.93
CA GLN A 182 9.80 -0.04 6.84
C GLN A 182 9.38 0.86 8.02
N ASN A 183 8.56 1.89 7.78
CA ASN A 183 8.10 2.82 8.82
C ASN A 183 6.76 2.39 9.46
N HIS A 184 6.46 1.09 9.46
CA HIS A 184 5.19 0.54 9.94
C HIS A 184 4.97 0.86 11.43
N ILE A 185 3.77 1.29 11.82
CA ILE A 185 3.46 1.71 13.20
C ILE A 185 3.69 0.59 14.23
N PHE A 186 3.30 -0.65 13.92
CA PHE A 186 3.57 -1.83 14.75
C PHE A 186 4.97 -2.42 14.59
N GLY A 187 5.77 -1.89 13.64
CA GLY A 187 7.13 -2.34 13.34
C GLY A 187 8.23 -1.39 13.82
N GLN A 188 7.91 -0.12 14.12
CA GLN A 188 8.85 0.84 14.68
C GLN A 188 9.32 0.39 16.06
N LYS A 189 10.45 -0.32 16.08
CA LYS A 189 11.16 -0.68 17.30
C LYS A 189 11.99 0.54 17.73
N SER A 190 11.69 1.08 18.91
CA SER A 190 12.58 2.06 19.56
C SER A 190 13.92 1.42 19.88
N ALA A 191 14.97 2.23 20.01
CA ALA A 191 16.23 1.77 20.60
C ALA A 191 15.95 1.30 22.04
N GLY A 192 16.30 0.05 22.34
CA GLY A 192 16.37 -0.43 23.73
C GLY A 192 17.50 0.29 24.45
N LEU A 193 17.30 0.62 25.73
CA LEU A 193 18.38 1.14 26.56
C LEU A 193 19.47 0.06 26.68
N ALA A 194 20.65 0.34 26.15
CA ALA A 194 21.91 -0.24 26.62
C ALA A 194 22.87 0.93 26.83
#